data_AF-A0A8X6W8Q3-F1
#
_entry.id   AF-A0A8X6W8Q3-F1
#
_cell.length_a   1.000
_cell.length_b   1.000
_cell.length_c   1.000
_cell.angle_alpha   90.00
_cell.angle_beta   90.00
_cell.angle_gamma   90.00
#
_symmetry.space_group_name_H-M   'P 1'
#
loop_
_entity.id
_entity.type
_entity.pdbx_description
1 polymer ?
#
loop_
_entity_poly.entity_id
_entity_poly.type
_entity_poly.pdbx_seq_one_letter_code
_entity_poly.pdbx_strand_id
1 'polypeptide(L)'
;MPGKRARRPFSQLSEFERGLIIAMKTAGWSTRRVAGQVDRSECAVRNCWEQWTREGTHARKTGSGETRKTTRREDRRIVRQALVDPTVTRSMI
;
A
#
# COMPACT_ATOMS: atom_id res chain seq x y z
N MET A 1 27.30 25.45 5.72
CA MET A 1 26.90 24.03 5.60
C MET A 1 25.40 23.99 5.34
N PRO A 2 24.90 23.46 4.21
CA PRO A 2 23.46 23.37 4.00
C PRO A 2 22.89 22.35 4.99
N GLY A 3 21.95 22.79 5.84
CA GLY A 3 21.34 21.96 6.87
C GLY A 3 20.74 20.70 6.28
N LYS A 4 21.06 19.54 6.85
CA LYS A 4 20.46 18.26 6.45
C LYS A 4 18.94 18.39 6.62
N ARG A 5 18.18 18.38 5.52
CA ARG A 5 16.72 18.28 5.58
C ARG A 5 16.36 17.00 6.32
N ALA A 6 15.80 17.14 7.52
CA ALA A 6 15.22 16.02 8.24
C ALA A 6 14.19 15.35 7.34
N ARG A 7 14.41 14.07 7.01
CA ARG A 7 13.45 13.30 6.24
C ARG A 7 12.23 13.10 7.13
N ARG A 8 11.08 13.67 6.74
CA ARG A 8 9.81 13.39 7.40
C ARG A 8 9.61 11.86 7.39
N PRO A 9 9.20 11.24 8.51
CA PRO A 9 8.93 9.82 8.55
C PRO A 9 7.91 9.47 7.46
N PHE A 10 8.11 8.31 6.82
CA PHE A 10 7.20 7.85 5.79
C PHE A 10 5.82 7.58 6.40
N SER A 11 4.86 8.43 6.09
CA SER A 11 3.44 8.24 6.41
C SER A 11 2.65 8.03 5.13
N GLN A 12 1.89 6.94 5.06
CA GLN A 12 1.01 6.68 3.94
C GLN A 12 -0.13 7.71 3.90
N LEU A 13 -0.57 8.06 2.70
CA LEU A 13 -1.79 8.84 2.52
C LEU A 13 -3.00 8.00 2.95
N SER A 14 -3.79 8.53 3.87
CA SER A 14 -5.10 7.99 4.22
C SER A 14 -6.07 8.09 3.04
N GLU A 15 -7.13 7.29 3.07
CA GLU A 15 -8.18 7.33 2.03
C GLU A 15 -8.86 8.70 1.98
N PHE A 16 -9.05 9.33 3.14
CA PHE A 16 -9.59 10.68 3.23
C PHE A 16 -8.69 11.72 2.55
N GLU A 17 -7.38 11.69 2.83
CA GLU A 17 -6.42 12.59 2.16
C GLU A 17 -6.39 12.37 0.64
N ARG A 18 -6.46 11.11 0.18
CA ARG A 18 -6.56 10.78 -1.26
C ARG A 18 -7.82 11.38 -1.89
N GLY A 19 -8.96 11.27 -1.21
CA GLY A 19 -10.22 11.88 -1.65
C GLY A 19 -10.13 13.40 -1.74
N LEU A 20 -9.55 14.06 -0.72
CA LEU A 20 -9.31 15.51 -0.72
C LEU A 20 -8.40 15.94 -1.87
N ILE A 21 -7.31 15.21 -2.11
CA ILE A 21 -6.38 15.48 -3.22
C ILE A 21 -7.13 15.44 -4.56
N ILE A 22 -7.94 14.39 -4.79
CA ILE A 22 -8.69 14.24 -6.03
C ILE A 22 -9.71 15.36 -6.18
N ALA A 23 -10.50 15.66 -5.14
CA ALA A 23 -11.49 16.73 -5.19
C ALA A 23 -10.87 18.08 -5.58
N MET A 24 -9.76 18.46 -4.93
CA MET A 24 -9.07 19.72 -5.24
C MET A 24 -8.42 19.72 -6.62
N LYS A 25 -7.82 18.59 -7.03
CA LYS A 25 -7.22 18.47 -8.36
C LYS A 25 -8.26 18.54 -9.48
N THR A 26 -9.42 17.91 -9.29
CA THR A 26 -10.56 18.02 -10.20
C THR A 26 -11.10 19.45 -10.26
N ALA A 27 -11.08 20.19 -9.15
CA ALA A 27 -11.40 21.62 -9.11
C ALA A 27 -10.33 22.54 -9.76
N GLY A 28 -9.31 21.98 -10.42
CA GLY A 28 -8.29 22.74 -11.15
C GLY A 28 -7.16 23.31 -10.28
N TRP A 29 -7.03 22.89 -9.02
CA TRP A 29 -6.00 23.43 -8.14
C TRP A 29 -4.59 22.97 -8.57
N SER A 30 -3.62 23.85 -8.35
CA SER A 30 -2.20 23.54 -8.58
C SER A 30 -1.69 22.52 -7.56
N THR A 31 -0.79 21.63 -7.98
CA THR A 31 -0.25 20.57 -7.13
C THR A 31 0.42 21.13 -5.86
N ARG A 32 1.11 22.26 -5.97
CA ARG A 32 1.71 22.97 -4.83
C ARG A 32 0.67 23.45 -3.81
N ARG A 33 -0.43 24.03 -4.29
CA ARG A 33 -1.51 24.50 -3.40
C ARG A 33 -2.16 23.34 -2.67
N VAL A 34 -2.43 22.24 -3.37
CA VAL A 34 -2.98 21.02 -2.78
C VAL A 34 -2.03 20.41 -1.75
N ALA A 35 -0.73 20.34 -2.07
CA ALA A 35 0.30 19.85 -1.16
C ALA A 35 0.35 20.65 0.15
N GLY A 36 0.26 21.98 0.06
CA GLY A 36 0.16 22.85 1.23
C GLY A 36 -1.11 22.62 2.05
N GLN A 37 -2.25 22.41 1.38
CA GLN A 37 -3.53 22.19 2.05
C GLN A 37 -3.61 20.85 2.81
N VAL A 38 -2.98 19.80 2.28
CA VAL A 38 -3.01 18.45 2.87
C VAL A 38 -1.80 18.20 3.79
N ASP A 39 -0.85 19.15 3.90
CA ASP A 39 0.46 18.98 4.56
C ASP A 39 1.22 17.73 4.08
N ARG A 40 1.22 17.53 2.75
CA ARG A 40 1.91 16.42 2.07
C ARG A 40 2.87 16.93 1.02
N SER A 41 3.80 16.07 0.59
CA SER A 41 4.74 16.44 -0.45
C SER A 41 4.05 16.58 -1.81
N GLU A 42 4.51 17.53 -2.64
CA GLU A 42 4.02 17.68 -4.02
C GLU A 42 4.13 16.36 -4.82
N CYS A 43 5.17 15.56 -4.57
CA CYS A 43 5.34 14.24 -5.18
C CYS A 43 4.23 13.27 -4.77
N ALA A 44 3.81 13.25 -3.50
CA ALA A 44 2.73 12.38 -3.04
C ALA A 44 1.39 12.77 -3.69
N VAL A 45 1.12 14.08 -3.80
CA VAL A 45 -0.07 14.60 -4.49
C VAL A 45 -0.06 14.21 -5.97
N ARG A 46 1.07 14.40 -6.65
CA ARG A 46 1.22 14.03 -8.07
C ARG A 46 0.99 12.53 -8.28
N ASN A 47 1.67 11.68 -7.51
CA ASN A 47 1.53 10.23 -7.65
C ASN A 47 0.11 9.75 -7.38
N CYS A 48 -0.59 10.35 -6.39
CA CYS A 48 -1.98 10.05 -6.09
C CYS A 48 -2.90 10.42 -7.26
N TRP A 49 -2.71 11.62 -7.83
CA TRP A 49 -3.48 12.09 -8.98
C TRP A 49 -3.25 11.21 -10.21
N GLU A 50 -2.00 10.90 -10.54
CA GLU A 50 -1.63 10.03 -11.66
C GLU A 50 -2.24 8.64 -11.50
N GLN A 51 -2.14 8.06 -10.29
CA GLN A 51 -2.77 6.77 -9.98
C GLN A 51 -4.29 6.82 -10.24
N TRP A 52 -4.97 7.86 -9.76
CA TRP A 52 -6.41 8.01 -9.95
C TRP A 52 -6.78 8.21 -11.43
N THR A 53 -6.04 9.04 -12.18
CA THR A 53 -6.30 9.23 -13.61
C THR A 53 -6.10 7.95 -14.43
N ARG A 54 -5.21 7.06 -13.99
CA ARG A 54 -4.95 5.78 -14.67
C ARG A 54 -5.95 4.70 -14.30
N GLU A 55 -6.32 4.61 -13.02
CA GLU A 55 -7.04 3.46 -12.47
C GLU A 55 -8.52 3.77 -12.16
N GLY A 56 -8.91 5.04 -12.16
CA GLY A 56 -10.25 5.52 -11.79
C GLY A 56 -10.62 5.33 -10.32
N THR A 57 -9.77 4.66 -9.54
CA THR A 57 -10.00 4.38 -8.12
C THR A 57 -9.00 5.11 -7.24
N HIS A 58 -9.49 5.63 -6.13
CA HIS A 58 -8.66 6.23 -5.08
C HIS A 58 -8.35 5.22 -3.97
N ALA A 59 -9.10 4.12 -3.93
CA ALA A 59 -8.91 3.04 -2.99
C ALA A 59 -7.54 2.40 -3.20
N ARG A 60 -6.92 2.00 -2.10
CA ARG A 60 -5.66 1.28 -2.17
C ARG A 60 -5.93 -0.12 -2.72
N LYS A 61 -5.12 -0.57 -3.68
CA LYS A 61 -5.07 -1.99 -4.03
C LYS A 61 -4.64 -2.77 -2.80
N THR A 62 -5.43 -3.74 -2.38
CA THR A 62 -5.04 -4.71 -1.35
C THR A 62 -3.66 -5.24 -1.72
N GLY A 63 -2.74 -5.20 -0.75
CA GLY A 63 -1.33 -5.41 -1.02
C GLY A 63 -1.07 -6.71 -1.78
N SER A 64 -0.19 -6.63 -2.77
CA SER A 64 0.57 -7.78 -3.23
C SER A 64 1.57 -8.12 -2.13
N GLY A 65 1.11 -8.80 -1.09
CA GLY A 65 2.01 -9.40 -0.11
C GLY A 65 2.97 -10.36 -0.81
N GLU A 66 4.00 -10.80 -0.09
CA GLU A 66 4.88 -11.85 -0.60
C GLU A 66 4.03 -13.03 -1.06
N THR A 67 4.30 -13.52 -2.27
CA THR A 67 3.64 -14.70 -2.81
C THR A 67 3.77 -15.85 -1.82
N ARG A 68 2.68 -16.60 -1.62
CA ARG A 68 2.71 -17.75 -0.71
C ARG A 68 3.82 -18.72 -1.12
N LYS A 69 4.65 -19.11 -0.15
CA LYS A 69 5.70 -20.12 -0.35
C LYS A 69 5.12 -21.51 -0.59
N THR A 70 3.89 -21.73 -0.14
CA THR A 70 3.13 -22.98 -0.29
C THR A 70 1.87 -22.74 -1.11
N THR A 71 1.51 -23.74 -1.90
CA THR A 71 0.26 -23.82 -2.64
C THR A 71 -0.87 -24.28 -1.71
N ARG A 72 -2.12 -24.00 -2.11
CA ARG A 72 -3.31 -24.52 -1.40
C ARG A 72 -3.36 -26.04 -1.29
N ARG A 73 -2.64 -26.78 -2.14
CA ARG A 73 -2.56 -28.24 -2.05
C ARG A 73 -1.58 -28.66 -0.97
N GLU A 74 -0.42 -28.04 -0.91
CA GLU A 74 0.60 -28.28 0.14
C GLU A 74 0.05 -27.92 1.52
N ASP A 75 -0.61 -26.77 1.66
CA ASP A 75 -1.25 -26.37 2.92
C ASP A 75 -2.24 -27.44 3.40
N ARG A 76 -3.08 -27.96 2.50
CA ARG A 76 -4.04 -29.02 2.81
C ARG A 76 -3.38 -30.36 3.14
N ARG A 77 -2.19 -30.63 2.61
CA ARG A 77 -1.42 -31.85 2.93
C ARG A 77 -0.79 -31.70 4.32
N ILE A 78 -0.18 -30.56 4.62
CA ILE A 78 0.38 -30.23 5.93
C ILE A 78 -0.69 -30.36 7.02
N VAL A 79 -1.87 -29.74 6.81
CA VAL A 79 -2.98 -29.81 7.78
C VAL A 79 -3.48 -31.25 7.96
N ARG A 80 -3.69 -32.00 6.87
CA ARG A 80 -4.14 -33.39 6.97
C ARG A 80 -3.11 -34.27 7.69
N GLN A 81 -1.83 -34.11 7.38
CA GLN A 81 -0.79 -34.92 7.99
C GLN A 81 -0.68 -34.65 9.50
N ALA A 82 -0.73 -33.38 9.91
CA ALA A 82 -0.71 -33.00 11.32
C ALA A 82 -1.95 -33.49 12.10
N LEU A 83 -3.10 -33.63 11.44
CA LEU A 83 -4.31 -34.20 12.06
C LEU A 83 -4.26 -35.72 12.21
N VAL A 84 -3.60 -36.42 11.28
CA VAL A 84 -3.44 -37.90 11.32
C VAL A 84 -2.36 -38.29 12.31
N ASP A 85 -1.23 -37.58 12.31
CA ASP A 85 -0.11 -37.81 13.21
C ASP A 85 0.44 -36.46 13.70
N PRO A 86 0.11 -36.06 14.94
CA PRO A 86 0.61 -34.82 15.53
C PRO A 86 2.13 -34.75 15.71
N THR A 87 2.84 -35.88 15.60
CA THR A 87 4.31 -35.95 15.76
C THR A 87 5.07 -35.77 14.45
N VAL A 88 4.36 -35.67 13.33
CA VAL A 88 4.99 -35.39 12.03
C VAL A 88 5.74 -34.07 12.08
N THR A 89 7.00 -34.15 11.66
CA THR A 89 7.89 -33.01 11.51
C THR A 89 8.12 -32.70 10.03
N ARG A 90 8.66 -31.53 9.73
CA ARG A 90 8.86 -31.05 8.36
C ARG A 90 9.62 -32.03 7.45
N SER A 91 10.54 -32.83 7.98
CA SER A 91 11.30 -33.82 7.19
C SER A 91 10.42 -34.95 6.64
N MET A 92 9.22 -35.15 7.19
CA MET A 92 8.28 -36.20 6.80
C MET A 92 7.18 -35.71 5.84
N ILE A 93 7.17 -34.41 5.48
CA ILE A 93 6.19 -33.78 4.58
C ILE A 93 6.86 -33.42 3.25
#